data_AF-A0A3D4VYZ2-F1
#
_entry.id   AF-A0A3D4VYZ2-F1
#
_cell.length_a   1.000
_cell.length_b   1.000
_cell.length_c   1.000
_cell.angle_alpha   90.00
_cell.angle_beta   90.00
_cell.angle_gamma   90.00
#
_symmetry.space_group_name_H-M   'P 1'
#
loop_
_entity.id
_entity.type
_entity.pdbx_description
1 polymer ?
#
loop_
_entity_poly.entity_id
_entity_poly.type
_entity_poly.pdbx_seq_one_letter_code
_entity_poly.pdbx_strand_id
1 'polypeptide(L)'
;ESAATLAIAAARQALDRSGLAPADIACCVCATLSAPDATPSVACQVQAALGLPENRPALDINAACSGFLYGMAVARGMLTTLGGQYALVIGCEALSRLMDPTDRSTCVLFGDGAGAAIFRLADTPFALTLGARG
;
A
#
# COMPACT_ATOMS: atom_id res chain seq x y z
N GLU A 1 3.89 -3.53 -16.87
CA GLU A 1 3.77 -3.43 -15.40
C GLU A 1 2.44 -3.96 -14.90
N SER A 2 2.41 -4.87 -13.92
CA SER A 2 1.25 -5.16 -13.07
C SER A 2 1.21 -4.23 -11.85
N ALA A 3 0.08 -4.18 -11.13
CA ALA A 3 -0.01 -3.50 -9.84
C ALA A 3 1.09 -3.96 -8.87
N ALA A 4 1.42 -5.26 -8.85
CA ALA A 4 2.52 -5.76 -8.04
C ALA A 4 3.88 -5.18 -8.44
N THR A 5 4.21 -5.13 -9.74
CA THR A 5 5.50 -4.56 -10.17
C THR A 5 5.63 -3.06 -9.87
N LEU A 6 4.52 -2.32 -10.01
CA LEU A 6 4.45 -0.89 -9.67
C LEU A 6 4.64 -0.68 -8.15
N ALA A 7 3.92 -1.45 -7.34
CA ALA A 7 4.01 -1.42 -5.88
C ALA A 7 5.43 -1.73 -5.38
N ILE A 8 6.08 -2.77 -5.93
CA ILE A 8 7.46 -3.14 -5.59
C ILE A 8 8.43 -1.99 -5.91
N ALA A 9 8.29 -1.37 -7.09
CA ALA A 9 9.15 -0.26 -7.49
C ALA A 9 8.98 0.97 -6.57
N ALA A 10 7.73 1.33 -6.24
CA ALA A 10 7.43 2.44 -5.34
C ALA A 10 7.92 2.16 -3.90
N ALA A 11 7.67 0.95 -3.39
CA ALA A 11 8.10 0.53 -2.07
C ALA A 11 9.62 0.54 -1.91
N ARG A 12 10.36 0.06 -2.93
CA ARG A 12 11.82 0.08 -2.93
C ARG A 12 12.34 1.51 -2.87
N GLN A 13 11.79 2.41 -3.68
CA GLN A 13 12.16 3.84 -3.65
C GLN A 13 11.88 4.48 -2.28
N ALA A 14 10.75 4.15 -1.64
CA ALA A 14 10.44 4.66 -0.31
C ALA A 14 11.42 4.15 0.76
N LEU A 15 11.76 2.86 0.71
CA LEU A 15 12.75 2.25 1.60
C LEU A 15 14.13 2.86 1.42
N ASP A 16 14.61 2.95 0.18
CA ASP A 16 15.91 3.52 -0.15
C ASP A 16 16.02 4.99 0.31
N ARG A 17 14.97 5.79 0.09
CA ARG A 17 14.92 7.20 0.55
C ARG A 17 14.85 7.36 2.06
N SER A 18 14.32 6.37 2.77
CA SER A 18 14.24 6.42 4.23
C SER A 18 15.56 6.12 4.94
N GLY A 19 16.49 5.43 4.27
CA GLY A 19 17.74 4.94 4.86
C GLY A 19 17.56 3.82 5.89
N LEU A 20 16.35 3.25 6.00
CA LEU A 20 16.05 2.13 6.89
C LEU A 20 16.41 0.78 6.26
N ALA A 21 16.71 -0.20 7.10
CA ALA A 21 16.85 -1.58 6.65
C ALA A 21 15.46 -2.22 6.44
N PRO A 22 15.33 -3.22 5.55
CA PRO A 22 14.11 -4.02 5.44
C PRO A 22 13.60 -4.55 6.79
N ALA A 23 14.52 -4.92 7.69
CA ALA A 23 14.23 -5.45 9.02
C ALA A 23 13.53 -4.46 9.98
N ASP A 24 13.61 -3.15 9.69
CA ASP A 24 12.98 -2.11 10.50
C ASP A 24 11.46 -2.01 10.24
N ILE A 25 10.98 -2.55 9.11
CA ILE A 25 9.58 -2.50 8.71
C ILE A 25 8.77 -3.53 9.50
N ALA A 26 7.80 -3.05 10.26
CA ALA A 26 6.98 -3.85 11.15
C ALA A 26 5.66 -4.32 10.55
N CYS A 27 5.19 -3.67 9.49
CA CYS A 27 4.05 -4.12 8.70
C CYS A 27 4.10 -3.53 7.28
N CYS A 28 3.49 -4.23 6.34
CA CYS A 28 3.32 -3.78 4.96
C CYS A 28 1.83 -3.78 4.60
N VAL A 29 1.30 -2.62 4.21
CA VAL A 29 -0.10 -2.47 3.82
C VAL A 29 -0.17 -1.93 2.39
N CYS A 30 -0.83 -2.65 1.49
CA CYS A 30 -1.06 -2.19 0.13
C CYS A 30 -2.54 -1.88 -0.09
N ALA A 31 -2.87 -0.62 -0.36
CA ALA A 31 -4.17 -0.19 -0.81
C ALA A 31 -4.27 -0.35 -2.33
N THR A 32 -5.08 -1.31 -2.77
CA THR A 32 -5.31 -1.60 -4.19
C THR A 32 -6.66 -2.29 -4.40
N LEU A 33 -7.32 -1.97 -5.51
CA LEU A 33 -8.48 -2.71 -6.02
C LEU A 33 -8.16 -3.49 -7.31
N SER A 34 -6.96 -3.34 -7.85
CA SER A 34 -6.49 -3.95 -9.09
C SER A 34 -5.39 -4.98 -8.88
N ALA A 35 -5.45 -5.70 -7.76
CA ALA A 35 -4.57 -6.85 -7.51
C ALA A 35 -4.67 -7.84 -8.68
N PRO A 36 -3.52 -8.29 -9.24
CA PRO A 36 -3.51 -9.14 -10.42
C PRO A 36 -4.02 -10.57 -10.14
N ASP A 37 -3.88 -11.01 -8.89
CA ASP A 37 -4.17 -12.37 -8.44
C ASP A 37 -5.10 -12.33 -7.22
N ALA A 38 -5.91 -13.38 -7.03
CA ALA A 38 -6.70 -13.53 -5.79
C ALA A 38 -5.83 -13.86 -4.57
N THR A 39 -4.67 -14.49 -4.80
CA THR A 39 -3.64 -14.81 -3.81
C THR A 39 -2.34 -15.13 -4.54
N PRO A 40 -1.16 -14.73 -4.02
CA PRO A 40 -0.93 -13.94 -2.80
C PRO A 40 -1.27 -12.46 -2.98
N SER A 41 -1.44 -11.74 -1.86
CA SER A 41 -1.65 -10.29 -1.87
C SER A 41 -0.47 -9.53 -2.48
N VAL A 42 -0.72 -8.33 -3.02
CA VAL A 42 0.33 -7.44 -3.52
C VAL A 42 1.32 -7.10 -2.41
N ALA A 43 0.84 -6.86 -1.18
CA ALA A 43 1.70 -6.64 -0.02
C ALA A 43 2.64 -7.81 0.28
N CYS A 44 2.19 -9.07 0.15
CA CYS A 44 3.07 -10.24 0.32
C CYS A 44 4.13 -10.33 -0.79
N GLN A 45 3.76 -9.98 -2.02
CA GLN A 45 4.73 -9.92 -3.13
C GLN A 45 5.79 -8.84 -2.88
N VAL A 46 5.39 -7.68 -2.33
CA VAL A 46 6.32 -6.62 -1.90
C VAL A 46 7.20 -7.10 -0.74
N GLN A 47 6.63 -7.76 0.26
CA GLN A 47 7.37 -8.31 1.40
C GLN A 47 8.51 -9.23 0.93
N ALA A 48 8.21 -10.18 0.05
CA ALA A 48 9.19 -11.08 -0.53
C ALA A 48 10.24 -10.33 -1.37
N ALA A 49 9.81 -9.40 -2.24
CA ALA A 49 10.72 -8.69 -3.14
C ALA A 49 11.69 -7.75 -2.40
N LEU A 50 11.27 -7.12 -1.30
CA LEU A 50 12.10 -6.21 -0.51
C LEU A 50 12.89 -6.92 0.59
N GLY A 51 12.67 -8.22 0.80
CA GLY A 51 13.28 -8.95 1.91
C GLY A 51 12.82 -8.44 3.28
N LEU A 52 11.56 -8.02 3.39
CA LEU A 52 10.96 -7.65 4.66
C LEU A 52 10.81 -8.92 5.53
N PRO A 53 10.84 -8.82 6.88
CA PRO A 53 10.75 -10.00 7.72
C PRO A 53 9.42 -10.76 7.52
N GLU A 54 9.50 -12.08 7.34
CA GLU A 54 8.34 -12.95 7.09
C GLU A 54 7.39 -13.06 8.29
N ASN A 55 7.87 -12.75 9.50
CA ASN A 55 7.08 -12.76 10.72
C ASN A 55 6.33 -11.44 10.99
N ARG A 56 6.20 -10.57 9.98
CA ARG A 56 5.47 -9.30 10.05
C ARG A 56 4.24 -9.35 9.15
N PRO A 57 3.12 -8.71 9.54
CA PRO A 57 1.93 -8.70 8.73
C PRO A 57 2.15 -7.97 7.41
N ALA A 58 1.70 -8.61 6.33
CA ALA A 58 1.61 -8.05 4.99
C ALA A 58 0.19 -8.31 4.45
N LEU A 59 -0.54 -7.27 4.09
CA LEU A 59 -1.93 -7.38 3.64
C LEU A 59 -2.33 -6.32 2.63
N ASP A 60 -3.31 -6.67 1.81
CA ASP A 60 -3.99 -5.71 0.95
C ASP A 60 -5.26 -5.20 1.62
N ILE A 61 -5.63 -3.97 1.29
CA ILE A 61 -6.93 -3.39 1.62
C ILE A 61 -7.57 -2.80 0.36
N ASN A 62 -8.89 -2.89 0.29
CA ASN A 62 -9.67 -2.25 -0.76
C ASN A 62 -10.62 -1.22 -0.14
N ALA A 63 -10.34 0.06 -0.39
CA ALA A 63 -11.22 1.17 -0.06
C ALA A 63 -11.20 2.24 -1.16
N ALA A 64 -11.11 1.80 -2.43
CA ALA A 64 -11.07 2.67 -3.60
C ALA A 64 -10.08 3.86 -3.44
N CYS A 65 -10.47 5.06 -3.88
CA CYS A 65 -9.64 6.26 -3.85
C CYS A 65 -9.20 6.70 -2.43
N SER A 66 -9.91 6.28 -1.37
CA SER A 66 -9.52 6.57 0.01
C SER A 66 -8.60 5.50 0.61
N GLY A 67 -8.23 4.48 -0.17
CA GLY A 67 -7.43 3.33 0.23
C GLY A 67 -6.16 3.70 0.99
N PHE A 68 -5.40 4.69 0.52
CA PHE A 68 -4.16 5.10 1.21
C PHE A 68 -4.41 5.64 2.63
N LEU A 69 -5.49 6.39 2.84
CA LEU A 69 -5.88 6.91 4.16
C LEU A 69 -6.30 5.78 5.11
N TYR A 70 -7.09 4.83 4.59
CA TYR A 70 -7.45 3.63 5.34
C TYR A 70 -6.21 2.78 5.66
N GLY A 71 -5.26 2.69 4.73
CA GLY A 71 -4.00 1.96 4.90
C GLY A 71 -3.15 2.56 6.02
N MET A 72 -3.11 3.88 6.11
CA MET A 72 -2.45 4.59 7.21
C MET A 72 -3.10 4.27 8.57
N ALA A 73 -4.44 4.23 8.64
CA ALA A 73 -5.17 3.88 9.86
C ALA A 73 -4.87 2.45 10.31
N VAL A 74 -4.91 1.50 9.37
CA VAL A 74 -4.59 0.09 9.59
C VAL A 74 -3.15 -0.07 10.07
N ALA A 75 -2.20 0.58 9.38
CA ALA A 75 -0.78 0.56 9.74
C ALA A 75 -0.54 1.10 11.15
N ARG A 76 -1.16 2.24 11.51
CA ARG A 76 -1.07 2.79 12.86
C ARG A 76 -1.60 1.81 13.92
N GLY A 77 -2.75 1.20 13.66
CA GLY A 77 -3.32 0.17 14.53
C GLY A 77 -2.36 -0.99 14.74
N MET A 78 -1.78 -1.52 13.66
CA MET A 78 -0.79 -2.61 13.72
C MET A 78 0.47 -2.22 14.49
N LEU A 79 1.05 -1.05 14.22
CA LEU A 79 2.24 -0.56 14.95
C LEU A 79 1.95 -0.42 16.45
N THR A 80 0.77 0.08 16.80
CA THR A 80 0.37 0.28 18.21
C THR A 80 0.13 -1.05 18.92
N THR A 81 -0.45 -2.04 18.24
CA THR A 81 -0.84 -3.32 18.85
C THR A 81 0.27 -4.36 18.86
N LEU A 82 1.02 -4.49 17.76
CA LEU A 82 2.03 -5.54 17.58
C LEU A 82 3.44 -5.08 17.98
N GLY A 83 3.64 -3.78 18.14
CA GLY A 83 4.94 -3.16 18.34
C GLY A 83 5.73 -2.99 17.04
N GLY A 84 6.82 -2.23 17.14
CA GLY A 84 7.62 -1.80 15.99
C GLY A 84 7.41 -0.33 15.67
N GLN A 85 8.35 0.24 14.91
CA GLN A 85 8.44 1.68 14.72
C GLN A 85 8.04 2.16 13.33
N TYR A 86 8.17 1.32 12.31
CA TYR A 86 7.99 1.74 10.92
C TYR A 86 7.02 0.84 10.17
N ALA A 87 6.08 1.45 9.44
CA ALA A 87 5.17 0.75 8.54
C ALA A 87 5.41 1.19 7.10
N LEU A 88 5.36 0.25 6.17
CA LEU A 88 5.33 0.53 4.75
C LEU A 88 3.87 0.55 4.29
N VAL A 89 3.40 1.69 3.78
CA VAL A 89 2.05 1.84 3.22
C VAL A 89 2.15 2.22 1.75
N ILE A 90 1.42 1.49 0.92
CA ILE A 90 1.48 1.58 -0.54
C ILE A 90 0.07 1.87 -1.05
N GLY A 91 -0.07 2.81 -1.97
CA GLY A 91 -1.26 2.94 -2.81
C GLY A 91 -0.88 2.56 -4.23
N CYS A 92 -1.56 1.59 -4.84
CA CYS A 92 -1.22 1.12 -6.17
C CYS A 92 -2.47 0.76 -6.96
N GLU A 93 -2.55 1.24 -8.20
CA GLU A 93 -3.57 0.81 -9.13
C GLU A 93 -3.04 0.62 -10.54
N ALA A 94 -3.58 -0.37 -11.25
CA ALA A 94 -3.35 -0.63 -12.66
C ALA A 94 -4.70 -0.74 -13.40
N LEU A 95 -5.50 0.34 -13.33
CA LEU A 95 -6.88 0.39 -13.81
C LEU A 95 -7.01 0.35 -15.33
N SER A 96 -5.96 0.70 -16.08
CA SER A 96 -6.00 0.69 -17.55
C SER A 96 -6.44 -0.66 -18.12
N ARG A 97 -6.18 -1.76 -17.39
CA ARG A 97 -6.59 -3.12 -17.74
C ARG A 97 -8.07 -3.41 -17.55
N LEU A 98 -8.72 -2.67 -16.67
CA LEU A 98 -10.12 -2.86 -16.28
C LEU A 98 -11.07 -1.98 -17.10
N MET A 99 -10.53 -1.14 -17.99
CA MET A 99 -11.28 -0.12 -18.71
C MET A 99 -11.54 -0.48 -20.16
N ASP A 100 -12.69 -0.04 -20.67
CA ASP A 100 -13.00 -0.09 -22.09
C ASP A 100 -12.29 1.09 -22.81
N PRO A 101 -11.34 0.82 -23.72
CA PRO A 101 -10.63 1.88 -24.45
C PRO A 101 -11.53 2.68 -25.40
N THR A 102 -12.74 2.19 -25.71
CA THR A 102 -13.73 2.88 -26.54
C THR A 102 -14.60 3.85 -25.75
N ASP A 103 -14.69 3.68 -24.43
CA ASP A 103 -15.40 4.59 -23.55
C ASP A 103 -14.58 5.83 -23.23
N ARG A 104 -14.77 6.88 -24.03
CA ARG A 104 -14.10 8.17 -23.87
C ARG A 104 -14.43 8.88 -22.55
N SER A 105 -15.48 8.49 -21.83
CA SER A 105 -15.83 9.10 -20.54
C SER A 105 -14.91 8.65 -19.40
N THR A 106 -14.31 7.46 -19.52
CA THR A 106 -13.45 6.86 -18.49
C THR A 106 -12.01 6.66 -18.97
N CYS A 107 -11.78 6.35 -20.25
CA CYS A 107 -10.47 5.99 -20.79
C CYS A 107 -9.39 7.08 -20.65
N VAL A 108 -9.81 8.34 -20.49
CA VAL A 108 -8.92 9.51 -20.36
C VAL A 108 -8.63 9.89 -18.92
N LEU A 109 -9.36 9.33 -17.94
CA LEU A 109 -9.29 9.75 -16.54
C LEU A 109 -8.36 8.88 -15.70
N PHE A 110 -8.33 7.58 -15.98
CA PHE A 110 -7.64 6.61 -15.15
C PHE A 110 -6.35 6.14 -15.83
N GLY A 111 -5.34 5.89 -15.00
CA GLY A 111 -4.06 5.37 -15.43
C GLY A 111 -3.52 4.38 -14.39
N ASP A 112 -2.31 3.91 -14.68
CA ASP A 112 -1.61 2.97 -13.82
C ASP A 112 -0.54 3.72 -13.02
N GLY A 113 -0.40 3.42 -11.74
CA GLY A 113 0.59 4.05 -10.89
C GLY A 113 0.64 3.48 -9.48
N ALA A 114 1.78 3.70 -8.83
CA ALA A 114 1.95 3.39 -7.41
C ALA A 114 2.71 4.50 -6.70
N GLY A 115 2.35 4.70 -5.43
CA GLY A 115 3.09 5.51 -4.47
C GLY A 115 3.26 4.73 -3.17
N ALA A 116 4.39 4.93 -2.49
CA ALA A 116 4.65 4.30 -1.20
C ALA A 116 5.25 5.32 -0.23
N ALA A 117 4.94 5.14 1.05
CA ALA A 117 5.51 5.93 2.14
C ALA A 117 5.84 5.03 3.32
N ILE A 118 6.89 5.40 4.04
CA ILE A 118 7.21 4.80 5.33
C ILE A 118 6.70 5.71 6.44
N PHE A 119 5.83 5.18 7.28
CA PHE A 119 5.28 5.86 8.44
C PHE A 119 6.04 5.44 9.68
N ARG A 120 6.44 6.43 10.49
CA ARG A 120 7.01 6.19 11.81
C ARG A 120 5.92 6.38 12.86
N LEU A 121 5.78 5.43 13.79
CA LEU A 121 4.96 5.63 14.99
C LEU A 121 5.60 6.74 15.84
N ALA A 122 4.83 7.77 16.14
CA ALA A 122 5.27 8.88 16.96
C ALA A 122 4.27 9.14 18.09
N ASP A 123 4.78 9.55 19.24
CA ASP A 123 3.99 9.99 20.38
C ASP A 123 3.55 11.45 20.17
N THR A 124 2.76 11.66 19.13
CA THR A 124 2.20 12.96 18.74
C THR A 124 0.71 12.80 18.46
N PRO A 125 -0.11 13.84 18.69
CA PRO A 125 -1.54 13.77 18.39
C PRO A 125 -1.81 13.31 16.95
N PHE A 126 -2.64 12.28 16.79
CA PHE A 126 -3.09 11.77 15.50
C PHE A 126 -4.60 11.71 15.49
N ALA A 127 -5.21 12.31 14.47
CA ALA A 127 -6.65 12.25 14.23
C ALA A 127 -6.90 11.90 12.77
N LEU A 128 -7.83 10.99 12.55
CA LEU A 128 -8.30 10.61 11.22
C LEU A 128 -9.80 10.36 11.31
N THR A 129 -10.57 11.05 10.47
CA THR A 129 -12.01 10.82 10.34
C THR A 129 -12.24 10.04 9.06
N LEU A 130 -12.57 8.77 9.20
CA LEU A 130 -12.96 7.90 8.10
C LEU A 130 -14.48 7.80 8.07
N GLY A 131 -15.05 7.83 6.87
CA GLY A 131 -16.49 7.71 6.69
C GLY A 131 -16.82 7.24 5.29
N ALA A 132 -17.92 6.51 5.19
CA ALA A 132 -18.56 6.18 3.93
C ALA A 132 -20.03 6.57 4.07
N ARG A 133 -20.56 7.32 3.08
CA ARG A 133 -22.00 7.40 2.88
C ARG A 133 -22.33 6.22 1.97
N GLY A 134 -22.89 5.17 2.55
CA GLY A 134 -23.38 4.00 1.81
C GLY A 134 -24.44 4.38 0.80
#